data_AF-A0A7T5RH32-F1
#
_entry.id   AF-A0A7T5RH32-F1
#
_cell.length_a   1.000
_cell.length_b   1.000
_cell.length_c   1.000
_cell.angle_alpha   90.00
_cell.angle_beta   90.00
_cell.angle_gamma   90.00
#
_symmetry.space_group_name_H-M   'P 1'
#
loop_
_entity.id
_entity.type
_entity.pdbx_description
1 polymer ?
#
loop_
_entity_poly.entity_id
_entity_poly.type
_entity_poly.pdbx_seq_one_letter_code
_entity_poly.pdbx_strand_id
1 'polypeptide(L)'
;MEKKLLISKETQPSKTMAYLGPNGTFTEMAAALAMDKLGGDILPIQAKNISEIFKMVADGTTELGIVPIENSTDGPVGDTLKNLTDFEGTFIGEVAIPISHSLYYQSAWLVQHVASKDTALRQCQKHISKYLPGRNLMNVDSTALAVQMAAADPTIAAIGSKIAAEALGLTEKFWRVDGVEDNPLNTTRFVVISKSREVHEDLENNKTTLLVHMRDEPGSLANCLHVFSENKINLTQIKSFLRDDQGVSFLISIDGGNHEASVKKAFNDLYTYANYRVLGSYVKDETESQEDQADINQIADQLKREAVNGNGIDHDESVLAFTLKDEVGSLEKVVSIFTQRKINLTRIDSIPTGRLNEYAFYLAFKNGIPNHQELLDEVKLACKEIVQIA
;
A
#
# COMPACT_ATOMS: atom_id res chain seq x y z
N MET A 1 -13.59 63.64 -4.23
CA MET A 1 -14.18 62.37 -3.73
C MET A 1 -13.45 61.24 -4.43
N GLU A 2 -12.19 61.01 -4.06
CA GLU A 2 -11.36 59.96 -4.67
C GLU A 2 -11.41 58.72 -3.78
N LYS A 3 -11.95 57.63 -4.33
CA LYS A 3 -11.96 56.32 -3.70
C LYS A 3 -10.53 55.84 -3.52
N LYS A 4 -10.09 55.75 -2.26
CA LYS A 4 -8.97 54.89 -1.85
C LYS A 4 -9.25 53.47 -2.34
N LEU A 5 -8.49 53.01 -3.32
CA LEU A 5 -8.42 51.60 -3.68
C LEU A 5 -7.72 50.90 -2.50
N LEU A 6 -8.49 50.14 -1.72
CA LEU A 6 -7.92 49.17 -0.79
C LEU A 6 -7.19 48.12 -1.62
N ILE A 7 -5.87 48.14 -1.58
CA ILE A 7 -5.06 46.99 -1.97
C ILE A 7 -5.22 46.00 -0.82
N SER A 8 -6.09 45.00 -0.99
CA SER A 8 -6.14 43.84 -0.12
C SER A 8 -4.80 43.11 -0.22
N LYS A 9 -4.20 42.86 0.94
CA LYS A 9 -3.08 41.92 1.12
C LYS A 9 -3.51 40.50 0.73
N GLU A 10 -2.48 39.67 0.52
CA GLU A 10 -2.46 38.19 0.59
C GLU A 10 -2.64 37.41 -0.71
N THR A 11 -1.51 37.03 -1.31
CA THR A 11 -1.28 35.64 -1.73
C THR A 11 0.09 35.21 -1.21
N GLN A 12 0.10 34.53 -0.06
CA GLN A 12 1.23 33.70 0.33
C GLN A 12 1.42 32.57 -0.70
N PRO A 13 2.64 32.02 -0.86
CA PRO A 13 2.96 31.11 -1.96
C PRO A 13 2.07 29.86 -1.96
N SER A 14 1.67 29.45 -3.17
CA SER A 14 1.11 28.11 -3.43
C SER A 14 2.08 27.06 -2.90
N LYS A 15 1.63 26.14 -2.05
CA LYS A 15 2.44 24.98 -1.67
C LYS A 15 2.68 24.12 -2.92
N THR A 16 3.73 23.33 -2.95
CA THR A 16 4.01 22.40 -4.05
C THR A 16 4.08 20.97 -3.57
N MET A 17 3.60 20.03 -4.40
CA MET A 17 3.62 18.60 -4.11
C MET A 17 4.30 17.84 -5.25
N ALA A 18 5.43 17.20 -4.95
CA ALA A 18 6.13 16.33 -5.89
C ALA A 18 5.44 14.95 -6.00
N TYR A 19 5.27 14.43 -7.22
CA TYR A 19 4.72 13.09 -7.47
C TYR A 19 5.48 12.38 -8.60
N LEU A 20 5.36 11.04 -8.66
CA LEU A 20 6.00 10.24 -9.70
C LEU A 20 5.25 10.37 -11.03
N GLY A 21 5.89 11.03 -12.00
CA GLY A 21 5.36 11.17 -13.36
C GLY A 21 5.46 9.89 -14.20
N PRO A 22 5.02 9.94 -15.47
CA PRO A 22 4.41 11.10 -16.16
C PRO A 22 2.95 11.33 -15.76
N ASN A 23 2.26 12.29 -16.40
CA ASN A 23 0.79 12.42 -16.31
C ASN A 23 0.10 11.13 -16.79
N GLY A 24 -1.05 10.82 -16.19
CA GLY A 24 -1.81 9.60 -16.42
C GLY A 24 -1.54 8.50 -15.39
N THR A 25 -0.67 8.70 -14.40
CA THR A 25 -0.31 7.65 -13.43
C THR A 25 -1.26 7.62 -12.23
N PHE A 26 -1.29 6.48 -11.53
CA PHE A 26 -1.98 6.39 -10.24
C PHE A 26 -1.36 7.31 -9.18
N THR A 27 -0.08 7.67 -9.30
CA THR A 27 0.58 8.61 -8.39
C THR A 27 0.10 10.05 -8.62
N GLU A 28 -0.21 10.44 -9.86
CA GLU A 28 -0.89 11.72 -10.14
C GLU A 28 -2.29 11.75 -9.53
N MET A 29 -3.06 10.68 -9.68
CA MET A 29 -4.39 10.55 -9.05
C MET A 29 -4.29 10.68 -7.53
N ALA A 30 -3.33 9.99 -6.91
CA ALA A 30 -3.08 10.09 -5.49
C ALA A 30 -2.68 11.51 -5.07
N ALA A 31 -1.84 12.19 -5.87
CA ALA A 31 -1.44 13.57 -5.62
C ALA A 31 -2.65 14.51 -5.64
N ALA A 32 -3.51 14.40 -6.65
CA ALA A 32 -4.72 15.20 -6.77
C ALA A 32 -5.65 15.03 -5.55
N LEU A 33 -5.89 13.79 -5.13
CA LEU A 33 -6.71 13.49 -3.96
C LEU A 33 -6.07 13.98 -2.65
N ALA A 34 -4.76 13.83 -2.50
CA ALA A 34 -4.05 14.34 -1.33
C ALA A 34 -4.08 15.87 -1.25
N MET A 35 -3.93 16.57 -2.38
CA MET A 35 -4.01 18.02 -2.44
C MET A 35 -5.42 18.52 -2.09
N ASP A 36 -6.46 17.86 -2.59
CA ASP A 36 -7.85 18.18 -2.24
C ASP A 36 -8.12 18.01 -0.73
N LYS A 37 -7.66 16.91 -0.14
CA LYS A 37 -7.78 16.64 1.32
C LYS A 37 -7.02 17.65 2.18
N LEU A 38 -5.81 18.03 1.78
CA LEU A 38 -4.99 19.00 2.52
C LEU A 38 -5.55 20.43 2.38
N GLY A 39 -6.30 20.70 1.32
CA GLY A 39 -6.84 22.01 1.00
C GLY A 39 -5.78 23.06 0.66
N GLY A 40 -6.25 24.24 0.26
CA GLY A 40 -5.41 25.35 -0.17
C GLY A 40 -4.95 25.24 -1.62
N ASP A 41 -4.15 26.21 -2.05
CA ASP A 41 -3.60 26.27 -3.42
C ASP A 41 -2.28 25.46 -3.45
N ILE A 42 -2.38 24.17 -3.78
CA ILE A 42 -1.24 23.25 -3.91
C ILE A 42 -1.02 22.91 -5.38
N LEU A 43 0.19 23.15 -5.89
CA LEU A 43 0.56 22.87 -7.26
C LEU A 43 1.34 21.54 -7.38
N PRO A 44 0.96 20.65 -8.30
CA PRO A 44 1.68 19.40 -8.51
C PRO A 44 2.97 19.62 -9.31
N ILE A 45 4.04 18.90 -8.95
CA ILE A 45 5.32 18.90 -9.64
C ILE A 45 5.73 17.47 -9.97
N GLN A 46 6.11 17.20 -11.22
CA GLN A 46 6.58 15.88 -11.63
C GLN A 46 8.01 15.63 -11.18
N ALA A 47 8.25 14.44 -10.66
CA ALA A 47 9.56 13.84 -10.46
C ALA A 47 9.71 12.59 -11.35
N LYS A 48 10.95 12.29 -11.74
CA LYS A 48 11.29 11.17 -12.63
C LYS A 48 11.36 9.82 -11.91
N ASN A 49 11.55 9.82 -10.59
CA ASN A 49 11.59 8.62 -9.76
C ASN A 49 11.30 8.97 -8.28
N ILE A 50 11.04 7.94 -7.47
CA ILE A 50 10.71 8.10 -6.04
C ILE A 50 11.85 8.80 -5.29
N SER A 51 13.11 8.46 -5.56
CA SER A 51 14.26 9.08 -4.89
C SER A 51 14.37 10.59 -5.14
N GLU A 52 13.94 11.05 -6.32
CA GLU A 52 13.90 12.48 -6.63
C GLU A 52 12.82 13.20 -5.80
N ILE A 53 11.66 12.59 -5.56
CA ILE A 53 10.62 13.14 -4.67
C ILE A 53 11.18 13.37 -3.26
N PHE A 54 11.84 12.35 -2.70
CA PHE A 54 12.47 12.46 -1.37
C PHE A 54 13.53 13.56 -1.34
N LYS A 55 14.36 13.67 -2.39
CA LYS A 55 15.38 14.71 -2.51
C LYS A 55 14.75 16.11 -2.54
N MET A 56 13.73 16.31 -3.38
CA MET A 56 13.02 17.60 -3.53
C MET A 56 12.39 18.08 -2.23
N VAL A 57 11.86 17.15 -1.42
CA VAL A 57 11.31 17.48 -0.10
C VAL A 57 12.41 17.76 0.92
N ALA A 58 13.48 16.96 0.92
CA ALA A 58 14.59 17.11 1.85
C ALA A 58 15.36 18.44 1.66
N ASP A 59 15.60 18.84 0.41
CA ASP A 59 16.28 20.09 0.07
C ASP A 59 15.36 21.32 0.05
N GLY A 60 14.04 21.12 0.12
CA GLY A 60 13.05 22.18 0.13
C GLY A 60 12.71 22.74 -1.26
N THR A 61 13.08 22.03 -2.34
CA THR A 61 12.59 22.31 -3.70
C THR A 61 11.06 22.22 -3.77
N THR A 62 10.47 21.30 -3.00
CA THR A 62 9.02 21.22 -2.80
C THR A 62 8.69 21.09 -1.32
N GLU A 63 7.54 21.62 -0.91
CA GLU A 63 7.09 21.50 0.48
C GLU A 63 6.63 20.08 0.80
N LEU A 64 5.98 19.43 -0.17
CA LEU A 64 5.35 18.13 -0.04
C LEU A 64 5.84 17.17 -1.12
N GLY A 65 5.73 15.88 -0.84
CA GLY A 65 5.87 14.82 -1.81
C GLY A 65 4.85 13.72 -1.54
N ILE A 66 4.41 13.01 -2.57
CA ILE A 66 3.57 11.83 -2.41
C ILE A 66 4.24 10.60 -3.01
N VAL A 67 4.35 9.55 -2.21
CA VAL A 67 5.07 8.32 -2.59
C VAL A 67 4.22 7.09 -2.28
N PRO A 68 4.21 6.06 -3.14
CA PRO A 68 3.58 4.80 -2.82
C PRO A 68 4.41 4.10 -1.75
N ILE A 69 3.79 3.67 -0.65
CA ILE A 69 4.49 2.96 0.43
C ILE A 69 4.28 1.44 0.33
N GLU A 70 3.14 1.01 -0.20
CA GLU A 70 2.81 -0.40 -0.39
C GLU A 70 1.77 -0.59 -1.50
N ASN A 71 1.76 -1.79 -2.06
CA ASN A 71 0.70 -2.33 -2.90
C ASN A 71 0.15 -3.61 -2.25
N SER A 72 -1.16 -3.83 -2.32
CA SER A 72 -1.79 -4.99 -1.67
C SER A 72 -1.36 -6.34 -2.28
N THR A 73 -0.92 -6.37 -3.55
CA THR A 73 -0.45 -7.57 -4.26
C THR A 73 1.08 -7.67 -4.26
N ASP A 74 1.82 -6.59 -4.54
CA ASP A 74 3.28 -6.63 -4.64
C ASP A 74 4.00 -6.30 -3.30
N GLY A 75 3.27 -5.93 -2.25
CA GLY A 75 3.83 -5.62 -0.93
C GLY A 75 4.45 -4.22 -0.83
N PRO A 76 5.36 -3.97 0.12
CA PRO A 76 6.00 -2.67 0.31
C PRO A 76 6.79 -2.20 -0.92
N VAL A 77 6.78 -0.90 -1.19
CA VAL A 77 7.55 -0.33 -2.29
C VAL A 77 9.00 -0.14 -1.88
N GLY A 78 9.90 -0.98 -2.41
CA GLY A 78 11.32 -1.02 -2.05
C GLY A 78 12.05 0.33 -2.19
N ASP A 79 11.79 1.07 -3.27
CA ASP A 79 12.39 2.40 -3.47
C ASP A 79 11.98 3.39 -2.37
N THR A 80 10.72 3.34 -1.93
CA THR A 80 10.23 4.18 -0.82
C THR A 80 10.91 3.78 0.48
N LEU A 81 10.95 2.49 0.80
CA LEU A 81 11.63 1.99 2.01
C LEU A 81 13.11 2.37 2.05
N LYS A 82 13.82 2.26 0.92
CA LYS A 82 15.22 2.64 0.81
C LYS A 82 15.42 4.11 1.15
N ASN A 83 14.62 5.00 0.54
CA ASN A 83 14.73 6.44 0.78
C ASN A 83 14.29 6.85 2.20
N LEU A 84 13.36 6.12 2.82
CA LEU A 84 12.93 6.39 4.20
C LEU A 84 14.07 6.27 5.21
N THR A 85 15.08 5.44 4.94
CA THR A 85 16.21 5.22 5.85
C THR A 85 16.94 6.53 6.17
N ASP A 86 17.21 7.35 5.14
CA ASP A 86 18.00 8.58 5.27
C ASP A 86 17.14 9.86 5.31
N PHE A 87 15.82 9.74 5.07
CA PHE A 87 14.93 10.89 5.05
C PHE A 87 14.67 11.43 6.45
N GLU A 88 14.90 12.72 6.71
CA GLU A 88 14.63 13.37 8.01
C GLU A 88 13.27 14.09 8.08
N GLY A 89 12.27 13.63 7.32
CA GLY A 89 10.89 14.15 7.37
C GLY A 89 9.90 13.22 8.06
N THR A 90 8.62 13.56 7.92
CA THR A 90 7.47 12.84 8.49
C THR A 90 6.38 12.61 7.45
N PHE A 91 5.51 11.65 7.72
CA PHE A 91 4.23 11.48 7.05
C PHE A 91 3.23 12.44 7.65
N ILE A 92 2.42 13.08 6.80
CA ILE A 92 1.39 14.04 7.19
C ILE A 92 -0.01 13.68 6.69
N GLY A 93 -0.12 12.55 5.97
CA GLY A 93 -1.38 12.08 5.42
C GLY A 93 -1.17 10.83 4.56
N GLU A 94 -2.26 10.16 4.22
CA GLU A 94 -2.27 9.01 3.34
C GLU A 94 -3.46 9.03 2.38
N VAL A 95 -3.31 8.32 1.27
CA VAL A 95 -4.38 8.06 0.30
C VAL A 95 -4.30 6.62 -0.16
N ALA A 96 -5.41 5.90 -0.16
CA ALA A 96 -5.52 4.58 -0.78
C ALA A 96 -6.18 4.69 -2.18
N ILE A 97 -5.55 4.10 -3.19
CA ILE A 97 -6.05 4.09 -4.57
C ILE A 97 -6.32 2.65 -5.02
N PRO A 98 -7.58 2.27 -5.28
CA PRO A 98 -7.90 1.05 -6.02
C PRO A 98 -7.28 1.09 -7.42
N ILE A 99 -6.48 0.08 -7.74
CA ILE A 99 -5.78 -0.05 -9.00
C ILE A 99 -6.66 -0.82 -9.97
N SER A 100 -7.42 -0.06 -10.77
CA SER A 100 -8.15 -0.61 -11.90
C SER A 100 -7.43 -0.30 -13.21
N HIS A 101 -7.19 -1.35 -13.97
CA HIS A 101 -6.59 -1.29 -15.29
C HIS A 101 -7.67 -1.43 -16.36
N SER A 102 -7.45 -0.73 -17.47
CA SER A 102 -8.22 -0.93 -18.69
C SER A 102 -7.29 -1.35 -19.84
N LEU A 103 -7.80 -2.21 -20.70
CA LEU A 103 -7.17 -2.58 -21.98
C LEU A 103 -7.68 -1.63 -23.07
N TYR A 104 -6.73 -0.99 -23.77
CA TYR A 104 -6.98 -0.04 -24.84
C TYR A 104 -6.40 -0.56 -26.15
N TYR A 105 -7.17 -0.50 -27.23
CA TYR A 105 -6.67 -0.75 -28.58
C TYR A 105 -7.55 -0.05 -29.63
N GLN A 106 -6.95 0.35 -30.74
CA GLN A 106 -7.72 0.93 -31.85
C GLN A 106 -8.51 -0.15 -32.60
N SER A 107 -7.89 -1.32 -32.79
CA SER A 107 -8.44 -2.39 -33.62
C SER A 107 -7.76 -3.72 -33.33
N ALA A 108 -8.49 -4.71 -32.82
CA ALA A 108 -7.93 -5.99 -32.39
C ALA A 108 -7.19 -6.76 -33.51
N TRP A 109 -7.59 -6.56 -34.77
CA TRP A 109 -6.96 -7.20 -35.94
C TRP A 109 -5.57 -6.64 -36.25
N LEU A 110 -5.28 -5.39 -35.86
CA LEU A 110 -4.00 -4.73 -36.12
C LEU A 110 -2.99 -4.99 -35.00
N VAL A 111 -3.46 -5.30 -33.79
CA VAL A 111 -2.62 -5.49 -32.61
C VAL A 111 -1.62 -6.63 -32.84
N GLN A 112 -0.34 -6.33 -32.60
CA GLN A 112 0.78 -7.28 -32.56
C GLN A 112 1.38 -7.37 -31.15
N HIS A 113 1.35 -6.25 -30.42
CA HIS A 113 1.95 -6.12 -29.09
C HIS A 113 0.93 -5.61 -28.06
N VAL A 114 1.05 -6.07 -26.81
CA VAL A 114 0.38 -5.50 -25.64
C VAL A 114 1.45 -4.86 -24.77
N ALA A 115 1.42 -3.53 -24.67
CA ALA A 115 2.38 -2.74 -23.92
C ALA A 115 1.87 -2.36 -22.53
N SER A 116 2.73 -2.45 -21.52
CA SER A 116 2.55 -1.83 -20.20
C SER A 116 3.82 -1.98 -19.37
N LYS A 117 3.76 -1.51 -18.13
CA LYS A 117 4.77 -1.85 -17.13
C LYS A 117 4.71 -3.35 -16.79
N ASP A 118 5.86 -3.94 -16.50
CA ASP A 118 6.01 -5.35 -16.14
C ASP A 118 5.00 -5.84 -15.09
N THR A 119 4.79 -5.08 -14.02
CA THR A 119 3.81 -5.38 -12.97
C THR A 119 2.39 -5.43 -13.51
N ALA A 120 1.98 -4.43 -14.30
CA ALA A 120 0.64 -4.36 -14.89
C ALA A 120 0.40 -5.48 -15.92
N LEU A 121 1.40 -5.83 -16.73
CA LEU A 121 1.31 -6.96 -17.67
C LEU A 121 1.10 -8.29 -16.92
N ARG A 122 1.86 -8.50 -15.84
CA ARG A 122 1.74 -9.69 -14.98
C ARG A 122 0.37 -9.75 -14.30
N GLN A 123 -0.11 -8.61 -13.84
CA GLN A 123 -1.40 -8.47 -13.15
C GLN A 123 -2.61 -8.52 -14.08
N CYS A 124 -2.46 -8.56 -15.41
CA CYS A 124 -3.58 -8.60 -16.36
C CYS A 124 -3.52 -9.80 -17.31
N GLN A 125 -2.71 -10.82 -17.00
CA GLN A 125 -2.35 -11.88 -17.93
C GLN A 125 -3.56 -12.71 -18.37
N LYS A 126 -4.52 -12.95 -17.46
CA LYS A 126 -5.75 -13.69 -17.75
C LYS A 126 -6.59 -12.95 -18.80
N HIS A 127 -6.75 -11.65 -18.63
CA HIS A 127 -7.55 -10.83 -19.53
C HIS A 127 -6.84 -10.59 -20.86
N ILE A 128 -5.52 -10.41 -20.86
CA ILE A 128 -4.73 -10.34 -22.10
C ILE A 128 -4.93 -11.62 -22.91
N SER A 129 -4.81 -12.79 -22.27
CA SER A 129 -4.99 -14.09 -22.94
C SER A 129 -6.41 -14.30 -23.47
N LYS A 130 -7.41 -13.72 -22.79
CA LYS A 130 -8.83 -13.78 -23.19
C LYS A 130 -9.13 -12.88 -24.39
N TYR A 131 -8.68 -11.63 -24.37
CA TYR A 131 -9.08 -10.61 -25.36
C TYR A 131 -8.12 -10.51 -26.54
N LEU A 132 -6.82 -10.75 -26.33
CA LEU A 132 -5.77 -10.62 -27.34
C LEU A 132 -4.85 -11.85 -27.32
N PRO A 133 -5.38 -13.06 -27.60
CA PRO A 133 -4.62 -14.29 -27.53
C PRO A 133 -3.44 -14.28 -28.51
N GLY A 134 -2.27 -14.71 -28.05
CA GLY A 134 -1.06 -14.86 -28.88
C GLY A 134 -0.36 -13.56 -29.26
N ARG A 135 -0.68 -12.43 -28.62
CA ARG A 135 0.04 -11.15 -28.82
C ARG A 135 1.27 -11.07 -27.92
N ASN A 136 2.33 -10.45 -28.43
CA ASN A 136 3.59 -10.32 -27.71
C ASN A 136 3.46 -9.26 -26.61
N LEU A 137 4.00 -9.55 -25.43
CA LEU A 137 4.05 -8.56 -24.34
C LEU A 137 5.25 -7.62 -24.54
N MET A 138 5.02 -6.32 -24.38
CA MET A 138 6.04 -5.28 -24.50
C MET A 138 6.15 -4.52 -23.18
N ASN A 139 7.24 -4.75 -22.45
CA ASN A 139 7.52 -4.03 -21.21
C ASN A 139 7.97 -2.60 -21.52
N VAL A 140 7.38 -1.62 -20.84
CA VAL A 140 7.70 -0.19 -20.95
C VAL A 140 7.73 0.47 -19.58
N ASP A 141 8.29 1.68 -19.48
CA ASP A 141 8.59 2.32 -18.19
C ASP A 141 7.35 2.69 -17.35
N SER A 142 6.19 2.91 -17.98
CA SER A 142 4.95 3.23 -17.27
C SER A 142 3.70 2.80 -18.03
N THR A 143 2.62 2.59 -17.28
CA THR A 143 1.27 2.35 -17.82
C THR A 143 0.79 3.52 -18.67
N ALA A 144 1.08 4.76 -18.27
CA ALA A 144 0.74 5.96 -19.03
C ALA A 144 1.49 6.04 -20.37
N LEU A 145 2.79 5.69 -20.40
CA LEU A 145 3.57 5.60 -21.63
C LEU A 145 2.99 4.55 -22.59
N ALA A 146 2.56 3.40 -22.08
CA ALA A 146 1.91 2.40 -22.93
C ALA A 146 0.66 2.93 -23.63
N VAL A 147 -0.19 3.68 -22.91
CA VAL A 147 -1.38 4.31 -23.50
C VAL A 147 -0.99 5.33 -24.57
N GLN A 148 0.08 6.12 -24.35
CA GLN A 148 0.62 7.03 -25.38
C GLN A 148 1.11 6.27 -26.62
N MET A 149 1.76 5.12 -26.44
CA MET A 149 2.23 4.29 -27.55
C MET A 149 1.06 3.71 -28.37
N ALA A 150 0.02 3.19 -27.71
CA ALA A 150 -1.19 2.72 -28.39
C ALA A 150 -1.96 3.85 -29.09
N ALA A 151 -1.86 5.09 -28.58
CA ALA A 151 -2.38 6.28 -29.24
C ALA A 151 -1.69 6.54 -30.60
N ALA A 152 -0.38 6.34 -30.65
CA ALA A 152 0.45 6.63 -31.82
C ALA A 152 0.52 5.47 -32.82
N ASP A 153 0.44 4.22 -32.37
CA ASP A 153 0.63 3.02 -33.19
C ASP A 153 -0.55 2.05 -33.07
N PRO A 154 -1.36 1.86 -34.13
CA PRO A 154 -2.48 0.92 -34.13
C PRO A 154 -2.11 -0.56 -33.92
N THR A 155 -0.83 -0.91 -34.05
CA THR A 155 -0.32 -2.26 -33.79
C THR A 155 -0.05 -2.54 -32.32
N ILE A 156 -0.18 -1.51 -31.46
CA ILE A 156 0.05 -1.61 -30.02
C ILE A 156 -1.30 -1.49 -29.30
N ALA A 157 -1.61 -2.49 -28.49
CA ALA A 157 -2.59 -2.38 -27.42
C ALA A 157 -1.89 -1.97 -26.12
N ALA A 158 -2.60 -1.30 -25.22
CA ALA A 158 -2.05 -0.84 -23.94
C ALA A 158 -2.89 -1.30 -22.75
N ILE A 159 -2.22 -1.66 -21.67
CA ILE A 159 -2.84 -1.74 -20.34
C ILE A 159 -2.48 -0.46 -19.59
N GLY A 160 -3.47 0.27 -19.08
CA GLY A 160 -3.22 1.49 -18.31
C GLY A 160 -4.42 1.98 -17.51
N SER A 161 -4.23 3.07 -16.77
CA SER A 161 -5.30 3.69 -15.98
C SER A 161 -6.32 4.38 -16.91
N LYS A 162 -7.53 4.62 -16.41
CA LYS A 162 -8.54 5.45 -17.08
C LYS A 162 -8.07 6.90 -17.29
N ILE A 163 -7.41 7.48 -16.28
CA ILE A 163 -6.88 8.85 -16.32
C ILE A 163 -5.84 9.02 -17.44
N ALA A 164 -5.01 8.01 -17.71
CA ALA A 164 -4.04 8.08 -18.81
C ALA A 164 -4.74 8.24 -20.18
N ALA A 165 -5.84 7.54 -20.41
CA ALA A 165 -6.61 7.66 -21.65
C ALA A 165 -7.38 8.98 -21.73
N GLU A 166 -7.90 9.48 -20.61
CA GLU A 166 -8.59 10.78 -20.51
C GLU A 166 -7.64 11.94 -20.80
N ALA A 167 -6.42 11.92 -20.23
CA ALA A 167 -5.39 12.92 -20.46
C ALA A 167 -4.99 13.05 -21.95
N LEU A 168 -5.21 12.00 -22.73
CA LEU A 168 -4.91 11.95 -24.17
C LEU A 168 -6.17 12.11 -25.05
N GLY A 169 -7.36 12.29 -24.45
CA GLY A 169 -8.62 12.40 -25.19
C GLY A 169 -8.97 11.14 -26.00
N LEU A 170 -8.63 9.96 -25.49
CA LEU A 170 -8.76 8.67 -26.19
C LEU A 170 -10.05 7.91 -25.86
N THR A 171 -10.81 8.38 -24.87
CA THR A 171 -11.98 7.67 -24.31
C THR A 171 -13.04 7.29 -25.35
N GLU A 172 -13.22 8.09 -26.41
CA GLU A 172 -14.19 7.82 -27.48
C GLU A 172 -13.55 7.27 -28.77
N LYS A 173 -12.22 7.22 -28.86
CA LYS A 173 -11.49 6.85 -30.09
C LYS A 173 -11.01 5.39 -30.10
N PHE A 174 -10.98 4.76 -28.92
CA PHE A 174 -10.37 3.46 -28.69
C PHE A 174 -11.42 2.45 -28.23
N TRP A 175 -11.25 1.19 -28.61
CA TRP A 175 -11.91 0.12 -27.88
C TRP A 175 -11.28 0.03 -26.50
N ARG A 176 -12.15 -0.12 -25.51
CA ARG A 176 -11.79 -0.14 -24.09
C ARG A 176 -12.50 -1.30 -23.42
N VAL A 177 -11.73 -2.05 -22.63
CA VAL A 177 -12.27 -3.04 -21.68
C VAL A 177 -11.75 -2.65 -20.30
N ASP A 178 -12.66 -2.35 -19.38
CA ASP A 178 -12.34 -2.01 -17.99
C ASP A 178 -12.18 -3.26 -17.12
N GLY A 179 -11.51 -3.10 -15.98
CA GLY A 179 -11.39 -4.16 -14.98
C GLY A 179 -10.60 -5.35 -15.49
N VAL A 180 -9.48 -5.10 -16.18
CA VAL A 180 -8.65 -6.18 -16.77
C VAL A 180 -7.55 -6.67 -15.86
N GLU A 181 -7.45 -6.12 -14.65
CA GLU A 181 -6.68 -6.69 -13.56
C GLU A 181 -7.21 -8.08 -13.16
N ASP A 182 -6.28 -8.98 -12.86
CA ASP A 182 -6.55 -10.33 -12.40
C ASP A 182 -7.00 -10.34 -10.93
N ASN A 183 -6.67 -9.27 -10.19
CA ASN A 183 -7.12 -9.01 -8.82
C ASN A 183 -7.87 -7.66 -8.73
N PRO A 184 -9.20 -7.64 -8.61
CA PRO A 184 -9.99 -6.42 -8.49
C PRO A 184 -9.78 -5.68 -7.16
N LEU A 185 -9.19 -6.35 -6.15
CA LEU A 185 -8.91 -5.77 -4.83
C LEU A 185 -7.52 -5.12 -4.74
N ASN A 186 -6.82 -4.99 -5.88
CA ASN A 186 -5.49 -4.40 -5.92
C ASN A 186 -5.59 -2.93 -5.48
N THR A 187 -4.91 -2.57 -4.41
CA THR A 187 -4.92 -1.22 -3.84
C THR A 187 -3.50 -0.80 -3.57
N THR A 188 -3.14 0.42 -3.99
CA THR A 188 -1.86 1.02 -3.64
C THR A 188 -2.09 2.12 -2.62
N ARG A 189 -1.36 2.06 -1.51
CA ARG A 189 -1.37 3.14 -0.52
C ARG A 189 -0.22 4.10 -0.78
N PHE A 190 -0.56 5.37 -0.75
CA PHE A 190 0.35 6.49 -0.86
C PHE A 190 0.40 7.24 0.45
N VAL A 191 1.57 7.79 0.77
CA VAL A 191 1.77 8.67 1.93
C VAL A 191 2.29 10.02 1.46
N VAL A 192 1.81 11.07 2.10
CA VAL A 192 2.32 12.43 1.90
C VAL A 192 3.48 12.64 2.86
N ILE A 193 4.66 12.93 2.30
CA ILE A 193 5.88 13.25 3.03
C ILE A 193 6.07 14.76 3.10
N SER A 194 6.59 15.23 4.23
CA SER A 194 6.95 16.63 4.46
C SER A 194 8.23 16.70 5.29
N LYS A 195 9.02 17.75 5.06
CA LYS A 195 10.15 18.10 5.93
C LYS A 195 9.68 18.74 7.24
N SER A 196 8.55 19.45 7.21
CA SER A 196 7.98 20.04 8.41
C SER A 196 7.38 18.96 9.31
N ARG A 197 7.71 19.01 10.59
CA ARG A 197 7.11 18.15 11.63
C ARG A 197 5.81 18.73 12.21
N GLU A 198 5.38 19.90 11.75
CA GLU A 198 4.09 20.48 12.12
C GLU A 198 2.99 19.68 11.42
N VAL A 199 2.50 18.66 12.12
CA VAL A 199 1.31 17.92 11.73
C VAL A 199 0.10 18.77 12.10
N HIS A 200 -0.88 18.87 11.20
CA HIS A 200 -2.22 19.28 11.59
C HIS A 200 -2.80 18.18 12.48
N GLU A 201 -2.60 18.33 13.79
CA GLU A 201 -3.18 17.47 14.81
C GLU A 201 -4.69 17.72 14.83
N ASP A 202 -5.44 17.01 13.98
CA ASP A 202 -6.80 16.68 14.40
C ASP A 202 -6.66 15.81 15.65
N LEU A 203 -7.31 16.16 16.75
CA LEU A 203 -7.17 15.42 18.01
C LEU A 203 -7.98 14.12 17.98
N GLU A 204 -8.84 13.95 16.98
CA GLU A 204 -9.70 12.79 16.81
C GLU A 204 -9.30 12.02 15.54
N ASN A 205 -9.38 10.68 15.59
CA ASN A 205 -9.15 9.79 14.44
C ASN A 205 -7.74 9.80 13.81
N ASN A 206 -6.71 9.92 14.64
CA ASN A 206 -5.34 9.77 14.17
C ASN A 206 -4.95 8.33 13.93
N LYS A 207 -4.00 8.16 13.02
CA LYS A 207 -3.23 6.95 12.80
C LYS A 207 -1.75 7.29 12.96
N THR A 208 -0.98 6.40 13.56
CA THR A 208 0.48 6.53 13.63
C THR A 208 1.16 5.38 12.92
N THR A 209 2.09 5.68 12.02
CA THR A 209 2.86 4.68 11.28
C THR A 209 4.29 4.61 11.81
N LEU A 210 4.75 3.40 12.07
CA LEU A 210 6.03 3.05 12.65
C LEU A 210 6.79 2.14 11.69
N LEU A 211 8.10 2.37 11.59
CA LEU A 211 9.04 1.40 11.08
C LEU A 211 9.70 0.71 12.27
N VAL A 212 9.42 -0.58 12.46
CA VAL A 212 9.89 -1.36 13.61
C VAL A 212 10.91 -2.39 13.13
N HIS A 213 12.06 -2.46 13.78
CA HIS A 213 13.15 -3.39 13.50
C HIS A 213 13.31 -4.34 14.67
N MET A 214 13.28 -5.65 14.37
CA MET A 214 13.42 -6.69 15.37
C MET A 214 14.30 -7.84 14.87
N ARG A 215 14.72 -8.68 15.82
CA ARG A 215 15.41 -9.94 15.50
C ARG A 215 14.42 -10.94 14.93
N ASP A 216 14.91 -11.81 14.05
CA ASP A 216 14.14 -12.94 13.53
C ASP A 216 14.20 -14.12 14.52
N GLU A 217 13.38 -14.07 15.58
CA GLU A 217 13.26 -15.16 16.55
C GLU A 217 11.81 -15.34 17.02
N PRO A 218 11.39 -16.58 17.37
CA PRO A 218 10.05 -16.83 17.86
C PRO A 218 9.69 -15.94 19.05
N GLY A 219 8.56 -15.24 18.93
CA GLY A 219 8.03 -14.36 19.97
C GLY A 219 8.44 -12.88 19.88
N SER A 220 9.42 -12.49 19.04
CA SER A 220 9.77 -11.08 18.88
C SER A 220 8.58 -10.23 18.46
N LEU A 221 7.82 -10.70 17.47
CA LEU A 221 6.62 -10.01 17.02
C LEU A 221 5.52 -10.04 18.09
N ALA A 222 5.30 -11.19 18.76
CA ALA A 222 4.28 -11.28 19.80
C ALA A 222 4.52 -10.27 20.93
N ASN A 223 5.76 -10.13 21.39
CA ASN A 223 6.14 -9.15 22.41
C ASN A 223 5.90 -7.70 21.94
N CYS A 224 6.24 -7.40 20.68
CA CYS A 224 5.96 -6.10 20.07
C CYS A 224 4.45 -5.81 20.05
N LEU A 225 3.64 -6.78 19.62
CA LEU A 225 2.17 -6.64 19.58
C LEU A 225 1.56 -6.52 20.97
N HIS A 226 2.12 -7.21 21.95
CA HIS A 226 1.68 -7.18 23.35
C HIS A 226 1.77 -5.77 23.95
N VAL A 227 2.83 -5.01 23.62
CA VAL A 227 2.98 -3.63 24.07
C VAL A 227 1.79 -2.75 23.64
N PHE A 228 1.30 -2.92 22.41
CA PHE A 228 0.13 -2.18 21.94
C PHE A 228 -1.15 -2.66 22.62
N SER A 229 -1.32 -3.98 22.78
CA SER A 229 -2.53 -4.53 23.39
C SER A 229 -2.67 -4.18 24.88
N GLU A 230 -1.59 -4.23 25.66
CA GLU A 230 -1.57 -3.80 27.07
C GLU A 230 -1.94 -2.32 27.23
N ASN A 231 -1.55 -1.50 26.26
CA ASN A 231 -1.87 -0.07 26.25
C ASN A 231 -3.21 0.25 25.58
N LYS A 232 -4.00 -0.78 25.22
CA LYS A 232 -5.32 -0.68 24.57
C LYS A 232 -5.30 0.02 23.21
N ILE A 233 -4.22 -0.19 22.47
CA ILE A 233 -4.00 0.38 21.14
C ILE A 233 -4.27 -0.70 20.09
N ASN A 234 -5.13 -0.38 19.13
CA ASN A 234 -5.44 -1.26 18.03
C ASN A 234 -4.44 -1.08 16.88
N LEU A 235 -4.20 -2.15 16.12
CA LEU A 235 -3.39 -2.09 14.91
C LEU A 235 -4.31 -1.97 13.71
N THR A 236 -4.06 -0.96 12.87
CA THR A 236 -4.71 -0.83 11.56
C THR A 236 -3.92 -1.52 10.48
N GLN A 237 -2.62 -1.76 10.69
CA GLN A 237 -1.83 -2.44 9.68
C GLN A 237 -0.56 -3.08 10.23
N ILE A 238 -0.17 -4.17 9.59
CA ILE A 238 1.17 -4.74 9.64
C ILE A 238 1.61 -5.21 8.25
N LYS A 239 2.86 -4.89 7.88
CA LYS A 239 3.57 -5.44 6.72
C LYS A 239 5.01 -5.79 7.10
N SER A 240 5.41 -7.01 6.81
CA SER A 240 6.74 -7.56 7.03
C SER A 240 7.62 -7.43 5.79
N PHE A 241 8.91 -7.19 5.99
CA PHE A 241 9.93 -7.30 4.94
C PHE A 241 11.30 -7.65 5.52
N LEU A 242 12.06 -8.43 4.76
CA LEU A 242 13.39 -8.87 5.13
C LEU A 242 14.42 -7.77 4.88
N ARG A 243 15.42 -7.73 5.76
CA ARG A 243 16.61 -6.88 5.61
C ARG A 243 17.80 -7.72 5.15
N ASP A 244 18.76 -7.07 4.52
CA ASP A 244 20.02 -7.70 4.08
C ASP A 244 20.85 -8.29 5.23
N ASP A 245 20.63 -7.83 6.46
CA ASP A 245 21.34 -8.26 7.69
C ASP A 245 20.66 -9.43 8.43
N GLN A 246 19.73 -10.15 7.79
CA GLN A 246 18.91 -11.22 8.39
C GLN A 246 17.95 -10.73 9.51
N GLY A 247 17.81 -9.41 9.70
CA GLY A 247 16.78 -8.83 10.56
C GLY A 247 15.44 -8.72 9.83
N VAL A 248 14.35 -8.60 10.60
CA VAL A 248 13.02 -8.36 10.04
C VAL A 248 12.59 -6.94 10.38
N SER A 249 12.01 -6.26 9.40
CA SER A 249 11.35 -4.97 9.60
C SER A 249 9.86 -5.08 9.39
N PHE A 250 9.13 -4.25 10.12
CA PHE A 250 7.70 -4.13 9.99
C PHE A 250 7.31 -2.67 9.78
N LEU A 251 6.48 -2.41 8.78
CA LEU A 251 5.63 -1.23 8.77
C LEU A 251 4.39 -1.55 9.59
N ILE A 252 4.25 -0.89 10.73
CA ILE A 252 3.11 -1.06 11.64
C ILE A 252 2.35 0.25 11.69
N SER A 253 1.05 0.19 11.49
CA SER A 253 0.17 1.32 11.73
C SER A 253 -0.77 1.01 12.89
N ILE A 254 -0.92 1.98 13.78
CA ILE A 254 -1.77 1.91 14.97
C ILE A 254 -2.82 3.01 14.95
N ASP A 255 -3.96 2.74 15.60
CA ASP A 255 -4.92 3.79 15.93
C ASP A 255 -4.33 4.69 17.04
N GLY A 256 -4.53 5.99 16.89
CA GLY A 256 -4.10 7.01 17.84
C GLY A 256 -2.91 7.84 17.38
N GLY A 257 -2.84 9.07 17.89
CA GLY A 257 -1.79 10.04 17.62
C GLY A 257 -0.62 9.95 18.61
N ASN A 258 0.57 10.33 18.16
CA ASN A 258 1.78 10.37 19.01
C ASN A 258 1.66 11.29 20.25
N HIS A 259 0.68 12.21 20.28
CA HIS A 259 0.43 13.10 21.40
C HIS A 259 -0.32 12.41 22.55
N GLU A 260 -1.06 11.34 22.26
CA GLU A 260 -1.88 10.60 23.23
C GLU A 260 -1.04 9.89 24.28
N ALA A 261 -1.53 9.87 25.52
CA ALA A 261 -0.79 9.31 26.65
C ALA A 261 -0.58 7.79 26.55
N SER A 262 -1.58 7.06 26.04
CA SER A 262 -1.52 5.62 25.77
C SER A 262 -0.42 5.30 24.74
N VAL A 263 -0.40 6.03 23.63
CA VAL A 263 0.57 5.87 22.53
C VAL A 263 1.98 6.19 23.02
N LYS A 264 2.18 7.31 23.74
CA LYS A 264 3.48 7.65 24.35
C LYS A 264 3.98 6.58 25.31
N LYS A 265 3.09 6.01 26.13
CA LYS A 265 3.44 4.92 27.04
C LYS A 265 3.86 3.66 26.25
N ALA A 266 3.07 3.27 25.24
CA ALA A 266 3.41 2.13 24.38
C ALA A 266 4.76 2.31 23.68
N PHE A 267 5.08 3.52 23.21
CA PHE A 267 6.36 3.83 22.59
C PHE A 267 7.55 3.69 23.55
N ASN A 268 7.38 4.08 24.82
CA ASN A 268 8.40 3.84 25.83
C ASN A 268 8.58 2.35 26.13
N ASP A 269 7.48 1.62 26.26
CA ASP A 269 7.48 0.18 26.54
C ASP A 269 8.13 -0.61 25.37
N LEU A 270 7.85 -0.20 24.12
CA LEU A 270 8.32 -0.84 22.89
C LEU A 270 9.85 -0.86 22.73
N TYR A 271 10.55 0.16 23.24
CA TYR A 271 12.03 0.23 23.20
C TYR A 271 12.71 -0.96 23.89
N THR A 272 12.02 -1.64 24.79
CA THR A 272 12.53 -2.84 25.46
C THR A 272 12.65 -4.03 24.50
N TYR A 273 11.83 -4.07 23.45
CA TYR A 273 11.66 -5.23 22.58
C TYR A 273 12.16 -5.00 21.15
N ALA A 274 12.07 -3.76 20.66
CA ALA A 274 12.40 -3.44 19.28
C ALA A 274 12.97 -2.02 19.15
N ASN A 275 13.86 -1.85 18.17
CA ASN A 275 14.20 -0.52 17.68
C ASN A 275 13.08 -0.06 16.76
N TYR A 276 12.67 1.20 16.85
CA TYR A 276 11.65 1.71 15.94
C TYR A 276 11.88 3.18 15.61
N ARG A 277 11.24 3.60 14.52
CA ARG A 277 11.15 4.98 14.10
C ARG A 277 9.69 5.32 13.83
N VAL A 278 9.23 6.42 14.42
CA VAL A 278 7.94 7.03 14.06
C VAL A 278 8.09 7.70 12.71
N LEU A 279 7.32 7.24 11.73
CA LEU A 279 7.31 7.80 10.38
C LEU A 279 6.33 8.98 10.28
N GLY A 280 5.27 8.97 11.07
CA GLY A 280 4.37 10.11 11.24
C GLY A 280 3.07 9.73 11.93
N SER A 281 2.41 10.73 12.50
CA SER A 281 1.03 10.65 12.99
C SER A 281 0.19 11.59 12.15
N TYR A 282 -0.95 11.12 11.64
CA TYR A 282 -1.77 11.87 10.70
C TYR A 282 -3.21 11.36 10.71
N VAL A 283 -4.13 12.16 10.17
CA VAL A 283 -5.55 11.80 10.07
C VAL A 283 -5.71 10.55 9.21
N LYS A 284 -6.46 9.57 9.72
CA LYS A 284 -6.73 8.33 9.02
C LYS A 284 -7.49 8.59 7.72
N ASP A 285 -7.14 7.85 6.67
CA ASP A 285 -7.94 7.89 5.45
C ASP A 285 -9.24 7.09 5.66
N GLU A 286 -10.37 7.79 5.83
CA GLU A 286 -11.70 7.18 5.96
C GLU A 286 -12.39 6.92 4.63
N THR A 287 -11.71 7.11 3.48
CA THR A 287 -12.35 6.92 2.18
C THR A 287 -12.95 5.50 2.13
N GLU A 288 -14.28 5.41 2.18
CA GLU A 288 -15.02 4.17 1.99
C GLU A 288 -14.58 3.58 0.66
N SER A 289 -14.01 2.39 0.67
CA SER A 289 -13.92 1.57 -0.52
C SER A 289 -15.34 1.17 -0.92
N GLN A 290 -15.99 2.07 -1.66
CA GLN A 290 -17.22 1.78 -2.39
C GLN A 290 -16.83 0.88 -3.57
N GLU A 291 -16.74 -0.44 -3.34
CA GLU A 291 -17.00 -1.53 -4.29
C GLU A 291 -16.48 -2.87 -3.72
N ASP A 292 -17.34 -3.89 -3.78
CA ASP A 292 -17.14 -5.30 -3.45
C ASP A 292 -16.33 -5.64 -2.18
N GLN A 293 -17.07 -5.80 -1.07
CA GLN A 293 -16.54 -6.38 0.17
C GLN A 293 -15.94 -7.76 -0.12
N ALA A 294 -14.62 -7.88 0.01
CA ALA A 294 -13.92 -9.13 -0.21
C ALA A 294 -14.20 -10.10 0.94
N ASP A 295 -14.82 -11.24 0.63
CA ASP A 295 -14.89 -12.36 1.56
C ASP A 295 -13.51 -13.03 1.68
N ILE A 296 -13.23 -13.63 2.83
CA ILE A 296 -11.96 -14.31 3.12
C ILE A 296 -11.61 -15.37 2.07
N ASN A 297 -12.62 -15.98 1.43
CA ASN A 297 -12.42 -16.93 0.33
C ASN A 297 -11.83 -16.28 -0.92
N GLN A 298 -12.25 -15.06 -1.27
CA GLN A 298 -11.70 -14.32 -2.40
C GLN A 298 -10.24 -13.93 -2.14
N ILE A 299 -9.94 -13.51 -0.92
CA ILE A 299 -8.58 -13.19 -0.46
C ILE A 299 -7.72 -14.46 -0.44
N ALA A 300 -8.24 -15.58 0.06
CA ALA A 300 -7.52 -16.85 0.04
C ALA A 300 -7.24 -17.34 -1.39
N ASP A 301 -8.20 -17.22 -2.30
CA ASP A 301 -7.99 -17.57 -3.71
C ASP A 301 -7.00 -16.62 -4.40
N GLN A 302 -6.97 -15.35 -4.02
CA GLN A 302 -5.93 -14.40 -4.44
C GLN A 302 -4.56 -14.88 -3.96
N LEU A 303 -4.40 -15.12 -2.67
CA LEU A 303 -3.12 -15.54 -2.07
C LEU A 303 -2.64 -16.88 -2.65
N LYS A 304 -3.55 -17.82 -2.94
CA LYS A 304 -3.23 -19.05 -3.68
C LYS A 304 -2.66 -18.75 -5.07
N ARG A 305 -3.24 -17.81 -5.81
CA ARG A 305 -2.73 -17.41 -7.13
C ARG A 305 -1.36 -16.74 -7.03
N GLU A 306 -1.16 -15.88 -6.04
CA GLU A 306 0.12 -15.21 -5.80
C GLU A 306 1.22 -16.22 -5.41
N ALA A 307 0.89 -17.22 -4.58
CA ALA A 307 1.78 -18.34 -4.23
C ALA A 307 2.27 -19.09 -5.47
N VAL A 308 1.36 -19.44 -6.38
CA VAL A 308 1.66 -20.18 -7.62
C VAL A 308 2.54 -19.38 -8.58
N ASN A 309 2.43 -18.04 -8.56
CA ASN A 309 3.19 -17.16 -9.44
C ASN A 309 4.58 -16.79 -8.87
N GLY A 310 5.01 -17.41 -7.76
CA GLY A 310 6.33 -17.21 -7.16
C GLY A 310 6.46 -15.95 -6.30
N ASN A 311 5.34 -15.31 -5.95
CA ASN A 311 5.35 -14.14 -5.06
C ASN A 311 5.31 -14.58 -3.59
N GLY A 312 6.47 -14.98 -3.06
CA GLY A 312 6.75 -14.96 -1.62
C GLY A 312 6.00 -15.97 -0.74
N ILE A 313 5.64 -17.13 -1.31
CA ILE A 313 5.28 -18.35 -0.56
C ILE A 313 6.18 -19.46 -1.10
N ASP A 314 7.05 -19.99 -0.24
CA ASP A 314 7.91 -21.12 -0.58
C ASP A 314 7.08 -22.43 -0.61
N HIS A 315 7.43 -23.39 -1.45
CA HIS A 315 6.77 -24.69 -1.49
C HIS A 315 6.92 -25.47 -0.16
N ASP A 316 7.93 -25.10 0.65
CA ASP A 316 8.16 -25.67 1.98
C ASP A 316 7.44 -24.91 3.12
N GLU A 317 6.50 -24.02 2.80
CA GLU A 317 5.71 -23.26 3.79
C GLU A 317 4.23 -23.68 3.84
N SER A 318 3.68 -23.64 5.04
CA SER A 318 2.24 -23.65 5.31
C SER A 318 1.76 -22.21 5.36
N VAL A 319 0.62 -21.92 4.73
CA VAL A 319 0.06 -20.56 4.69
C VAL A 319 -1.39 -20.55 5.17
N LEU A 320 -1.68 -19.63 6.09
CA LEU A 320 -3.01 -19.42 6.63
C LEU A 320 -3.47 -18.00 6.29
N ALA A 321 -4.68 -17.86 5.76
CA ALA A 321 -5.38 -16.58 5.67
C ALA A 321 -6.56 -16.57 6.64
N PHE A 322 -6.73 -15.49 7.40
CA PHE A 322 -7.78 -15.40 8.41
C PHE A 322 -8.25 -13.96 8.63
N THR A 323 -9.48 -13.81 9.08
CA THR A 323 -10.03 -12.54 9.57
C THR A 323 -10.11 -12.56 11.09
N LEU A 324 -10.03 -11.37 11.68
CA LEU A 324 -10.11 -11.17 13.11
C LEU A 324 -11.30 -10.27 13.45
N LYS A 325 -11.76 -10.34 14.70
CA LYS A 325 -12.60 -9.28 15.24
C LYS A 325 -11.73 -8.02 15.38
N ASP A 326 -12.30 -6.88 15.01
CA ASP A 326 -11.67 -5.57 15.24
C ASP A 326 -11.75 -5.21 16.74
N GLU A 327 -10.85 -5.81 17.50
CA GLU A 327 -10.67 -5.58 18.94
C GLU A 327 -9.18 -5.60 19.27
N VAL A 328 -8.82 -4.82 20.28
CA VAL A 328 -7.45 -4.73 20.79
C VAL A 328 -6.93 -6.13 21.11
N GLY A 329 -5.74 -6.44 20.59
CA GLY A 329 -5.02 -7.68 20.88
C GLY A 329 -5.48 -8.90 20.10
N SER A 330 -6.44 -8.79 19.17
CA SER A 330 -6.83 -9.94 18.33
C SER A 330 -5.64 -10.60 17.62
N LEU A 331 -4.77 -9.80 17.02
CA LEU A 331 -3.62 -10.33 16.27
C LEU A 331 -2.57 -10.93 17.20
N GLU A 332 -2.32 -10.28 18.35
CA GLU A 332 -1.42 -10.78 19.38
C GLU A 332 -1.85 -12.18 19.87
N LYS A 333 -3.15 -12.40 20.10
CA LYS A 333 -3.69 -13.70 20.51
C LYS A 333 -3.31 -14.81 19.52
N VAL A 334 -3.44 -14.57 18.21
CA VAL A 334 -3.08 -15.55 17.18
C VAL A 334 -1.58 -15.78 17.13
N VAL A 335 -0.78 -14.71 17.07
CA VAL A 335 0.70 -14.82 16.97
C VAL A 335 1.30 -15.47 18.23
N SER A 336 0.66 -15.31 19.39
CA SER A 336 1.09 -15.93 20.65
C SER A 336 0.98 -17.46 20.64
N ILE A 337 0.04 -18.04 19.88
CA ILE A 337 -0.09 -19.50 19.74
C ILE A 337 1.19 -20.10 19.14
N PHE A 338 1.71 -19.47 18.07
CA PHE A 338 2.97 -19.87 17.43
C PHE A 338 4.16 -19.72 18.38
N THR A 339 4.19 -18.61 19.13
CA THR A 339 5.24 -18.32 20.11
C THR A 339 5.30 -19.37 21.21
N GLN A 340 4.16 -19.75 21.80
CA GLN A 340 4.09 -20.78 22.84
C GLN A 340 4.59 -22.14 22.36
N ARG A 341 4.40 -22.43 21.08
CA ARG A 341 4.87 -23.65 20.40
C ARG A 341 6.29 -23.53 19.83
N LYS A 342 6.96 -22.38 20.01
CA LYS A 342 8.30 -22.06 19.47
C LYS A 342 8.40 -22.20 17.95
N ILE A 343 7.31 -21.90 17.25
CA ILE A 343 7.25 -21.91 15.79
C ILE A 343 7.58 -20.51 15.31
N ASN A 344 8.59 -20.38 14.46
CA ASN A 344 8.91 -19.10 13.83
C ASN A 344 7.98 -18.86 12.64
N LEU A 345 7.47 -17.64 12.52
CA LEU A 345 6.78 -17.20 11.32
C LEU A 345 7.82 -16.75 10.30
N THR A 346 7.59 -17.07 9.03
CA THR A 346 8.43 -16.59 7.92
C THR A 346 7.86 -15.32 7.30
N ARG A 347 6.54 -15.13 7.41
CA ARG A 347 5.84 -13.93 6.92
C ARG A 347 4.57 -13.66 7.68
N ILE A 348 4.21 -12.39 7.81
CA ILE A 348 2.89 -11.96 8.27
C ILE A 348 2.55 -10.57 7.75
N ASP A 349 1.43 -10.46 7.04
CA ASP A 349 0.97 -9.21 6.46
C ASP A 349 -0.56 -9.09 6.62
N SER A 350 -1.02 -7.84 6.64
CA SER A 350 -2.44 -7.48 6.59
C SER A 350 -2.88 -7.10 5.18
N ILE A 351 -4.12 -7.41 4.82
CA ILE A 351 -4.77 -7.09 3.55
C ILE A 351 -6.09 -6.41 3.88
N PRO A 352 -6.35 -5.19 3.38
CA PRO A 352 -7.65 -4.55 3.57
C PRO A 352 -8.73 -5.37 2.86
N THR A 353 -9.84 -5.64 3.56
CA THR A 353 -10.97 -6.42 2.99
C THR A 353 -11.94 -5.55 2.17
N GLY A 354 -11.73 -4.23 2.17
CA GLY A 354 -12.68 -3.27 1.64
C GLY A 354 -13.82 -2.90 2.61
N ARG A 355 -13.94 -3.54 3.78
CA ARG A 355 -14.78 -3.03 4.88
C ARG A 355 -13.96 -2.12 5.80
N LEU A 356 -14.58 -1.04 6.28
CA LEU A 356 -13.95 -0.11 7.21
C LEU A 356 -13.45 -0.85 8.45
N ASN A 357 -12.17 -0.70 8.77
CA ASN A 357 -11.48 -1.34 9.91
C ASN A 357 -11.49 -2.88 9.91
N GLU A 358 -11.78 -3.55 8.79
CA GLU A 358 -11.66 -5.00 8.69
C GLU A 358 -10.48 -5.39 7.79
N TYR A 359 -9.56 -6.15 8.38
CA TYR A 359 -8.37 -6.68 7.72
C TYR A 359 -8.41 -8.20 7.72
N ALA A 360 -8.06 -8.78 6.58
CA ALA A 360 -7.58 -10.15 6.54
C ALA A 360 -6.09 -10.14 6.83
N PHE A 361 -5.62 -11.18 7.48
CA PHE A 361 -4.22 -11.42 7.71
C PHE A 361 -3.86 -12.69 6.96
N TYR A 362 -2.62 -12.74 6.47
CA TYR A 362 -2.03 -14.01 6.13
C TYR A 362 -0.69 -14.15 6.82
N LEU A 363 -0.41 -15.38 7.25
CA LEU A 363 0.86 -15.75 7.86
C LEU A 363 1.40 -16.99 7.18
N ALA A 364 2.72 -17.10 7.13
CA ALA A 364 3.45 -18.24 6.63
C ALA A 364 4.41 -18.77 7.70
N PHE A 365 4.60 -20.09 7.71
CA PHE A 365 5.55 -20.79 8.58
C PHE A 365 6.01 -22.09 7.93
N LYS A 366 7.16 -22.62 8.35
CA LYS A 366 7.73 -23.84 7.76
C LYS A 366 6.83 -25.07 7.93
N ASN A 367 6.78 -25.90 6.90
CA ASN A 367 6.15 -27.21 6.92
C ASN A 367 6.86 -28.18 7.89
N GLY A 368 6.18 -29.28 8.23
CA GLY A 368 6.74 -30.36 9.05
C GLY A 368 6.77 -30.08 10.55
N ILE A 369 6.00 -29.12 11.04
CA ILE A 369 5.86 -28.85 12.48
C ILE A 369 5.14 -30.01 13.20
N PRO A 370 5.58 -30.37 14.43
CA PRO A 370 4.87 -31.34 15.26
C PRO A 370 3.44 -30.87 15.59
N ASN A 371 2.50 -31.81 15.65
CA ASN A 371 1.09 -31.56 16.00
C ASN A 371 0.42 -30.46 15.16
N HIS A 372 0.71 -30.41 13.86
CA HIS A 372 0.18 -29.41 12.93
C HIS A 372 -1.35 -29.23 13.04
N GLN A 373 -2.11 -30.33 13.13
CA GLN A 373 -3.58 -30.24 13.22
C GLN A 373 -4.05 -29.55 14.51
N GLU A 374 -3.42 -29.83 15.65
CA GLU A 374 -3.75 -29.18 16.92
C GLU A 374 -3.48 -27.67 16.86
N LEU A 375 -2.36 -27.26 16.25
CA LEU A 375 -2.06 -25.86 16.01
C LEU A 375 -3.17 -25.19 15.18
N LEU A 376 -3.59 -25.81 14.08
CA LEU A 376 -4.63 -25.26 13.22
C LEU A 376 -5.95 -25.10 13.96
N ASP A 377 -6.29 -26.04 14.83
CA ASP A 377 -7.54 -26.01 15.60
C ASP A 377 -7.50 -24.93 16.70
N GLU A 378 -6.35 -24.70 17.33
CA GLU A 378 -6.15 -23.57 18.25
C GLU A 378 -6.26 -22.22 17.53
N VAL A 379 -5.63 -22.08 16.36
CA VAL A 379 -5.69 -20.84 15.57
C VAL A 379 -7.13 -20.56 15.12
N LYS A 380 -7.86 -21.59 14.65
CA LYS A 380 -9.28 -21.46 14.27
C LYS A 380 -10.14 -20.88 15.38
N LEU A 381 -9.89 -21.24 16.64
CA LEU A 381 -10.65 -20.73 17.79
C LEU A 381 -10.39 -19.25 18.07
N ALA A 382 -9.24 -18.72 17.67
CA ALA A 382 -8.87 -17.32 17.84
C ALA A 382 -9.29 -16.42 16.67
N CYS A 383 -9.65 -17.00 15.52
CA CYS A 383 -10.05 -16.27 14.33
C CYS A 383 -11.58 -16.12 14.19
N LYS A 384 -12.01 -15.11 13.43
CA LYS A 384 -13.42 -14.98 13.00
C LYS A 384 -13.69 -15.96 11.86
N GLU A 385 -12.83 -15.95 10.84
CA GLU A 385 -12.80 -16.90 9.74
C GLU A 385 -11.35 -17.25 9.42
N ILE A 386 -11.12 -18.45 8.87
CA ILE A 386 -9.78 -18.91 8.49
C ILE A 386 -9.84 -19.90 7.34
N VAL A 387 -8.90 -19.78 6.43
CA VAL A 387 -8.71 -20.64 5.26
C VAL A 387 -7.23 -21.03 5.20
N GLN A 388 -6.96 -22.33 5.10
CA GLN A 388 -5.62 -22.83 4.78
C GLN A 388 -5.40 -22.74 3.26
N ILE A 389 -4.28 -22.14 2.87
CA ILE A 389 -3.93 -21.85 1.48
C ILE A 389 -3.06 -22.96 0.90
N ALA A 390 -2.01 -23.33 1.62
CA ALA A 390 -1.00 -24.33 1.27
C ALA A 390 -0.64 -25.16 2.50
#